data_AF-A0A8S0XX04-F1
#
_entry.id   AF-A0A8S0XX04-F1
#
_cell.length_a   1.000
_cell.length_b   1.000
_cell.length_c   1.000
_cell.angle_alpha   90.00
_cell.angle_beta   90.00
_cell.angle_gamma   90.00
#
_symmetry.space_group_name_H-M   'P 1'
#
loop_
_entity.id
_entity.type
_entity.pdbx_description
1 polymer ?
#
loop_
_entity_poly.entity_id
_entity_poly.type
_entity_poly.pdbx_seq_one_letter_code
_entity_poly.pdbx_strand_id
1 'polypeptide(L)'
;MSVRPAETKAMESQNVLPITSLLLCGKQLRYLCYNVWDPESDLLLTTAEWTESAISLPQSPASALNDLIVAKTIHDNPHLFKIVSPINVNVFESYLSDYPNQPFVQSVITDLWEGFWPWADTCKTGYPTTNNCSKALPKDDGKAAFLRNQLKMELKKERFSPLFGKDLLPAMAHTL
;
A
#
# COMPACT_ATOMS: atom_id res chain seq x y z
N MET A 1 -58.12 -2.78 15.56
CA MET A 1 -56.71 -3.07 15.24
C MET A 1 -56.58 -3.11 13.72
N SER A 2 -55.99 -2.07 13.12
CA SER A 2 -55.75 -1.99 11.67
C SER A 2 -54.29 -1.64 11.48
N VAL A 3 -53.51 -2.62 11.04
CA VAL A 3 -52.06 -2.52 10.83
C VAL A 3 -51.85 -1.90 9.46
N ARG A 4 -51.17 -0.75 9.41
CA ARG A 4 -50.77 -0.11 8.14
C ARG A 4 -49.64 -0.94 7.52
N PRO A 5 -49.68 -1.28 6.23
CA PRO A 5 -48.58 -1.98 5.58
C PRO A 5 -47.40 -1.03 5.35
N ALA A 6 -46.19 -1.53 5.57
CA ALA A 6 -44.95 -0.80 5.38
C ALA A 6 -44.69 -0.56 3.88
N GLU A 7 -44.43 0.68 3.50
CA GLU A 7 -44.01 1.06 2.15
C GLU A 7 -42.58 0.55 1.89
N THR A 8 -42.45 -0.45 1.02
CA THR A 8 -41.17 -0.90 0.50
C THR A 8 -40.67 0.13 -0.51
N LYS A 9 -39.72 0.99 -0.10
CA LYS A 9 -38.99 1.84 -1.04
C LYS A 9 -38.17 0.95 -1.98
N ALA A 10 -38.52 0.98 -3.26
CA ALA A 10 -37.74 0.38 -4.33
C ALA A 10 -36.32 0.97 -4.32
N MET A 11 -35.33 0.08 -4.29
CA MET A 11 -33.92 0.43 -4.45
C MET A 11 -33.76 0.92 -5.90
N GLU A 12 -33.48 2.21 -6.04
CA GLU A 12 -33.24 2.84 -7.34
C GLU A 12 -32.18 2.05 -8.10
N SER A 13 -32.57 1.60 -9.30
CA SER A 13 -31.71 0.98 -10.30
C SER A 13 -30.59 1.96 -10.66
N GLN A 14 -29.44 1.81 -10.03
CA GLN A 14 -28.23 2.47 -10.50
C GLN A 14 -27.85 1.82 -11.83
N ASN A 15 -27.92 2.63 -12.88
CA ASN A 15 -27.56 2.29 -14.25
C ASN A 15 -26.20 1.58 -14.28
N VAL A 16 -26.22 0.27 -14.49
CA VAL A 16 -25.02 -0.50 -14.83
C VAL A 16 -24.63 -0.07 -16.24
N LEU A 17 -23.58 0.74 -16.34
CA LEU A 17 -23.00 1.04 -17.64
C LEU A 17 -22.32 -0.23 -18.17
N PRO A 18 -22.46 -0.53 -19.48
CA PRO A 18 -21.86 -1.71 -20.07
C PRO A 18 -20.33 -1.68 -19.93
N ILE A 19 -19.77 -2.84 -19.59
CA ILE A 19 -18.35 -3.10 -19.28
C ILE A 19 -17.39 -2.51 -20.32
N THR A 20 -17.83 -2.39 -21.57
CA THR A 20 -17.07 -1.80 -22.68
C THR A 20 -16.66 -0.33 -22.47
N SER A 21 -17.35 0.41 -21.59
CA SER A 21 -17.03 1.80 -21.26
C SER A 21 -15.86 1.97 -20.26
N LEU A 22 -15.44 0.92 -19.56
CA LEU A 22 -14.38 1.02 -18.53
C LEU A 22 -12.96 1.02 -19.11
N LEU A 23 -12.79 0.67 -20.39
CA LEU A 23 -11.52 0.74 -21.09
C LEU A 23 -11.11 2.18 -21.47
N LEU A 24 -12.02 3.15 -21.37
CA LEU A 24 -11.71 4.56 -21.54
C LEU A 24 -11.46 5.23 -20.18
N CYS A 25 -10.19 5.31 -19.80
CA CYS A 25 -9.65 6.30 -18.87
C CYS A 25 -10.16 6.24 -17.41
N GLY A 26 -9.34 5.62 -16.54
CA GLY A 26 -9.03 6.24 -15.25
C GLY A 26 -9.93 5.95 -14.04
N LYS A 27 -10.75 4.88 -14.05
CA LYS A 27 -11.57 4.49 -12.89
C LYS A 27 -11.42 3.05 -12.41
N GLN A 28 -10.32 2.36 -12.71
CA GLN A 28 -10.01 1.12 -12.00
C GLN A 28 -9.27 1.48 -10.71
N LEU A 29 -9.78 0.99 -9.58
CA LEU A 29 -9.19 1.23 -8.28
C LEU A 29 -7.77 0.66 -8.29
N ARG A 30 -6.78 1.55 -8.21
CA ARG A 30 -5.34 1.26 -8.35
C ARG A 30 -4.82 0.11 -7.47
N TYR A 31 -5.54 -0.23 -6.39
CA TYR A 31 -5.22 -1.33 -5.48
C TYR A 31 -5.70 -2.71 -5.94
N LEU A 32 -6.54 -2.81 -6.98
CA LEU A 32 -7.01 -4.10 -7.48
C LEU A 32 -5.98 -4.75 -8.43
N CYS A 33 -4.91 -4.04 -8.82
CA CYS A 33 -3.91 -4.55 -9.77
C CYS A 33 -4.55 -5.19 -11.02
N TYR A 34 -5.63 -4.59 -11.53
CA TYR A 34 -6.42 -5.10 -12.65
C TYR A 34 -7.18 -6.42 -12.41
N ASN A 35 -7.10 -7.01 -11.21
CA ASN A 35 -7.89 -8.19 -10.83
C ASN A 35 -9.32 -7.76 -10.49
N VAL A 36 -10.25 -7.96 -11.41
CA VAL A 36 -11.69 -7.80 -11.15
C VAL A 36 -12.24 -9.19 -10.89
N TRP A 37 -12.76 -9.42 -9.69
CA TRP A 37 -13.56 -10.61 -9.41
C TRP A 37 -14.91 -10.42 -10.09
N ASP A 38 -15.05 -10.94 -11.31
CA ASP A 38 -16.30 -10.93 -12.06
C ASP A 38 -16.81 -12.37 -12.20
N PRO A 39 -17.89 -12.75 -11.49
CA PRO A 39 -18.45 -14.09 -11.56
C PRO A 39 -19.08 -14.43 -12.93
N GLU A 40 -19.30 -13.45 -13.80
CA GLU A 40 -19.89 -13.61 -15.13
C GLU A 40 -18.84 -13.54 -16.26
N SER A 41 -17.55 -13.33 -15.93
CA SER A 41 -16.46 -13.29 -16.90
C SER A 41 -15.93 -14.68 -17.19
N ASP A 42 -15.99 -15.10 -18.46
CA ASP A 42 -15.41 -16.35 -18.97
C ASP A 42 -13.87 -16.35 -18.96
N LEU A 43 -13.22 -15.21 -18.68
CA LEU A 43 -11.77 -15.06 -18.65
C LEU A 43 -11.30 -14.84 -17.20
N LEU A 44 -11.28 -15.92 -16.43
CA LEU A 44 -10.63 -15.95 -15.11
C LEU A 44 -9.13 -16.11 -15.30
N LEU A 45 -8.43 -15.02 -15.64
CA LEU A 45 -6.97 -15.03 -15.52
C LEU A 45 -6.62 -15.18 -14.03
N THR A 46 -5.88 -16.24 -13.72
CA THR A 46 -5.24 -16.36 -12.42
C THR A 46 -4.20 -15.26 -12.25
N THR A 47 -3.87 -14.92 -11.01
CA THR A 47 -2.80 -13.94 -10.74
C THR A 47 -1.47 -14.36 -11.38
N ALA A 48 -1.21 -15.66 -11.48
CA ALA A 48 -0.01 -16.20 -12.13
C ALA A 48 0.01 -15.91 -13.64
N GLU A 49 -1.12 -16.08 -14.33
CA GLU A 49 -1.25 -15.74 -15.76
C GLU A 49 -1.19 -14.23 -15.98
N TRP A 50 -1.75 -13.44 -15.06
CA TRP A 50 -1.66 -11.97 -15.14
C TRP A 50 -0.21 -11.48 -15.06
N THR A 51 0.60 -12.07 -14.17
CA THR A 51 2.01 -11.67 -14.03
C THR A 51 2.85 -11.99 -15.28
N GLU A 52 2.38 -12.84 -16.20
CA GLU A 52 3.10 -13.15 -17.46
C GLU A 52 3.13 -11.97 -18.43
N SER A 53 2.17 -11.03 -18.29
CA SER A 53 2.06 -9.84 -19.13
C SER A 53 2.00 -8.53 -18.35
N ALA A 54 2.11 -8.60 -17.01
CA ALA A 54 2.10 -7.44 -16.15
C ALA A 54 3.26 -6.48 -16.46
N ILE A 55 2.97 -5.17 -16.37
CA ILE A 55 4.00 -4.13 -16.48
C ILE A 55 4.79 -4.12 -15.17
N SER A 56 6.10 -3.89 -15.26
CA SER A 56 6.99 -3.70 -14.11
C SER A 56 6.42 -2.70 -13.09
N LEU A 57 6.70 -2.98 -11.81
CA LEU A 57 6.28 -2.12 -10.72
C LEU A 57 6.87 -0.71 -10.85
N PRO A 58 6.13 0.33 -10.41
CA PRO A 58 6.61 1.69 -10.44
C PRO A 58 7.91 1.82 -9.64
N GLN A 59 8.87 2.53 -10.19
CA GLN A 59 10.04 2.93 -9.43
C GLN A 59 9.85 4.34 -8.90
N SER A 60 10.55 4.67 -7.82
CA SER A 60 10.52 6.02 -7.26
C SER A 60 11.02 7.02 -8.31
N PRO A 61 10.33 8.15 -8.52
CA PRO A 61 10.78 9.15 -9.46
C PRO A 61 12.11 9.77 -8.98
N ALA A 62 12.98 10.15 -9.91
CA ALA A 62 14.27 10.75 -9.58
C ALA A 62 14.15 12.00 -8.68
N SER A 63 13.05 12.74 -8.77
CA SER A 63 12.79 13.88 -7.89
C SER A 63 12.63 13.49 -6.42
N ALA A 64 12.05 12.32 -6.14
CA ALA A 64 11.90 11.79 -4.79
C ALA A 64 13.23 11.22 -4.27
N LEU A 65 13.99 10.53 -5.13
CA LEU A 65 15.31 9.97 -4.77
C LEU A 65 16.35 11.07 -4.49
N ASN A 66 16.25 12.21 -5.18
CA ASN A 66 17.18 13.33 -5.03
C ASN A 66 16.76 14.37 -3.97
N ASP A 67 15.70 14.10 -3.19
CA ASP A 67 15.35 14.97 -2.08
C ASP A 67 16.42 14.87 -0.98
N LEU A 68 17.21 15.92 -0.84
CA LEU A 68 18.34 15.99 0.10
C LEU A 68 17.90 15.82 1.56
N ILE A 69 16.69 16.26 1.91
CA ILE A 69 16.17 16.15 3.28
C ILE A 69 15.81 14.69 3.55
N VAL A 70 15.08 14.05 2.64
CA VAL A 70 14.71 12.63 2.74
C VAL A 70 15.97 11.76 2.79
N ALA A 71 16.88 11.94 1.83
CA ALA A 71 18.11 11.16 1.72
C ALA A 71 18.96 11.29 2.99
N LYS A 72 19.10 12.50 3.54
CA LYS A 72 19.82 12.74 4.79
C LYS A 72 19.13 12.05 5.97
N THR A 73 17.82 12.18 6.13
CA THR A 73 17.09 11.54 7.23
C THR A 73 17.22 10.01 7.19
N ILE A 74 17.11 9.40 6.01
CA ILE A 74 17.28 7.95 5.82
C ILE A 74 18.72 7.53 6.16
N HIS A 75 19.71 8.24 5.59
CA HIS A 75 21.13 7.96 5.81
C HIS A 75 21.54 8.06 7.28
N ASP A 76 21.07 9.09 7.98
CA ASP A 76 21.44 9.33 9.38
C ASP A 76 20.68 8.40 10.35
N ASN A 77 19.59 7.76 9.90
CA ASN A 77 18.71 6.93 10.75
C ASN A 77 18.36 5.57 10.11
N PRO A 78 19.33 4.74 9.70
CA PRO A 78 19.06 3.48 8.99
C PRO A 78 18.24 2.50 9.85
N HIS A 79 18.39 2.56 11.17
CA HIS A 79 17.64 1.75 12.14
C HIS A 79 16.13 2.05 12.17
N LEU A 80 15.69 3.22 11.65
CA LEU A 80 14.29 3.60 11.57
C LEU A 80 13.60 3.12 10.30
N PHE A 81 14.37 2.86 9.24
CA PHE A 81 13.88 2.51 7.90
C PHE A 81 14.36 1.13 7.47
N LYS A 82 14.45 0.19 8.40
CA LYS A 82 14.88 -1.18 8.12
C LYS A 82 13.88 -1.85 7.17
N ILE A 83 14.38 -2.33 6.04
CA ILE A 83 13.61 -3.16 5.11
C ILE A 83 13.70 -4.60 5.60
N VAL A 84 12.57 -5.13 6.09
CA VAL A 84 12.47 -6.50 6.59
C VAL A 84 11.57 -7.29 5.65
N SER A 85 12.18 -8.06 4.75
CA SER A 85 11.44 -9.02 3.93
C SER A 85 11.37 -10.37 4.65
N PRO A 86 10.17 -10.94 4.88
CA PRO A 86 10.03 -12.28 5.42
C PRO A 86 10.33 -13.37 4.37
N ILE A 87 10.47 -12.98 3.10
CA ILE A 87 10.74 -13.87 1.98
C ILE A 87 12.25 -13.89 1.74
N ASN A 88 12.82 -15.08 1.54
CA ASN A 88 14.20 -15.20 1.08
C ASN A 88 14.28 -14.78 -0.39
N VAL A 89 14.70 -13.55 -0.64
CA VAL A 89 14.68 -12.94 -1.99
C VAL A 89 15.58 -13.70 -2.97
N ASN A 90 16.74 -14.20 -2.53
CA ASN A 90 17.64 -14.99 -3.38
C ASN A 90 16.98 -16.30 -3.85
N VAL A 91 16.25 -16.97 -2.94
CA VAL A 91 15.52 -18.20 -3.28
C VAL A 91 14.33 -17.87 -4.20
N PHE A 92 13.61 -16.78 -3.92
CA PHE A 92 12.52 -16.30 -4.76
C PHE A 92 12.98 -16.01 -6.19
N GLU A 93 14.10 -15.29 -6.36
CA GLU A 93 14.73 -15.03 -7.65
C GLU A 93 15.11 -16.33 -8.36
N SER A 94 15.74 -17.28 -7.65
CA SER A 94 16.13 -18.57 -8.24
C SER A 94 14.94 -19.39 -8.75
N TYR A 95 13.79 -19.33 -8.07
CA TYR A 95 12.58 -20.04 -8.51
C TYR A 95 11.92 -19.41 -9.74
N LEU A 96 12.22 -18.15 -10.03
CA LEU A 96 11.61 -17.37 -11.11
C LEU A 96 12.58 -17.08 -12.26
N SER A 97 13.76 -17.72 -12.30
CA SER A 97 14.76 -17.50 -13.35
C SER A 97 14.23 -17.75 -14.76
N ASP A 98 13.31 -18.72 -14.89
CA ASP A 98 12.77 -19.16 -16.17
C ASP A 98 11.36 -18.59 -16.44
N TYR A 99 10.91 -17.65 -15.60
CA TYR A 99 9.60 -17.02 -15.75
C TYR A 99 9.55 -16.13 -17.00
N PRO A 100 8.47 -16.15 -17.81
CA PRO A 100 8.43 -15.45 -19.10
C PRO A 100 8.55 -13.92 -18.98
N ASN A 101 8.09 -13.32 -17.89
CA ASN A 101 8.13 -11.88 -17.67
C ASN A 101 9.23 -11.47 -16.69
N GLN A 102 10.48 -11.65 -17.12
CA GLN A 102 11.65 -11.22 -16.34
C GLN A 102 11.64 -9.73 -15.95
N PRO A 103 11.19 -8.78 -16.79
CA PRO A 103 11.11 -7.37 -16.39
C PRO A 103 10.21 -7.11 -15.18
N PHE A 104 9.10 -7.83 -15.06
CA PHE A 104 8.22 -7.73 -13.90
C PHE A 104 8.87 -8.38 -12.67
N VAL A 105 9.42 -9.59 -12.81
CA VAL A 105 10.09 -10.31 -11.73
C VAL A 105 11.24 -9.49 -11.14
N GLN A 106 12.09 -8.91 -11.99
CA GLN A 106 13.19 -8.05 -11.54
C GLN A 106 12.70 -6.84 -10.76
N SER A 107 11.61 -6.19 -11.19
CA SER A 107 11.04 -5.06 -10.43
C SER A 107 10.53 -5.48 -9.05
N VAL A 108 9.92 -6.66 -8.92
CA VAL A 108 9.48 -7.20 -7.63
C VAL A 108 10.69 -7.52 -6.74
N ILE A 109 11.75 -8.11 -7.30
CA ILE A 109 12.99 -8.41 -6.56
C ILE A 109 13.62 -7.12 -6.03
N THR A 110 13.75 -6.09 -6.87
CA THR A 110 14.26 -4.78 -6.46
C THR A 110 13.41 -4.20 -5.33
N ASP A 111 12.09 -4.18 -5.47
CA ASP A 111 11.18 -3.64 -4.44
C ASP A 111 11.20 -4.45 -3.13
N LEU A 112 11.50 -5.76 -3.18
CA LEU A 112 11.69 -6.58 -1.97
C LEU A 112 12.98 -6.21 -1.22
N TRP A 113 14.01 -5.71 -1.91
CA TRP A 113 15.28 -5.27 -1.33
C TRP A 113 15.26 -3.80 -0.91
N GLU A 114 14.67 -2.94 -1.74
CA GLU A 114 14.73 -1.48 -1.63
C GLU A 114 13.43 -0.87 -1.09
N GLY A 115 12.36 -1.65 -1.03
CA GLY A 115 11.03 -1.21 -0.61
C GLY A 115 10.15 -0.80 -1.80
N PHE A 116 8.85 -1.04 -1.67
CA PHE A 116 7.87 -0.74 -2.71
C PHE A 116 7.53 0.74 -2.78
N TRP A 117 7.53 1.31 -3.98
CA TRP A 117 7.09 2.68 -4.18
C TRP A 117 5.55 2.78 -4.18
N PRO A 118 4.92 3.55 -3.27
CA PRO A 118 3.46 3.59 -3.14
C PRO A 118 2.77 4.52 -4.15
N TRP A 119 3.42 4.88 -5.26
CA TRP A 119 2.95 5.93 -6.20
C TRP A 119 2.68 7.29 -5.54
N ALA A 120 3.41 7.61 -4.47
CA ALA A 120 3.26 8.90 -3.80
C ALA A 120 3.79 10.04 -4.68
N ASP A 121 3.05 11.15 -4.72
CA ASP A 121 3.58 12.42 -5.22
C ASP A 121 4.19 13.18 -4.04
N THR A 122 5.52 13.09 -3.94
CA THR A 122 6.30 13.74 -2.87
C THR A 122 6.70 15.18 -3.22
N CYS A 123 6.47 15.64 -4.45
CA CYS A 123 6.95 16.93 -4.94
C CYS A 123 5.90 18.05 -4.87
N LYS A 124 4.83 17.85 -4.08
CA LYS A 124 3.75 18.83 -3.97
C LYS A 124 4.24 20.11 -3.26
N THR A 125 4.30 21.21 -4.01
CA THR A 125 4.70 22.53 -3.50
C THR A 125 3.86 22.93 -2.28
N GLY A 126 4.52 23.35 -1.21
CA GLY A 126 3.89 23.79 0.04
C GLY A 126 3.54 22.67 1.03
N TYR A 127 3.94 21.43 0.75
CA TYR A 127 3.84 20.36 1.75
C TYR A 127 4.85 20.60 2.89
N PRO A 128 4.44 20.48 4.16
CA PRO A 128 5.35 20.76 5.28
C PRO A 128 6.42 19.67 5.39
N THR A 129 7.62 20.06 5.85
CA THR A 129 8.76 19.15 6.03
C THR A 129 8.49 18.06 7.07
N THR A 130 7.62 18.32 8.05
CA THR A 130 7.08 17.29 8.95
C THR A 130 5.58 17.45 9.04
N ASN A 131 4.85 16.34 9.09
CA ASN A 131 3.39 16.36 9.22
C ASN A 131 2.96 15.42 10.34
N ASN A 132 2.67 15.95 11.53
CA ASN A 132 2.18 15.17 12.65
C ASN A 132 0.65 15.19 12.72
N CYS A 133 -0.03 14.17 12.17
CA CYS A 133 -1.48 14.00 12.31
C CYS A 133 -1.84 13.00 13.43
N SER A 134 -1.08 12.94 14.53
CA SER A 134 -1.36 12.01 15.63
C SER A 134 -2.72 12.24 16.27
N LYS A 135 -3.50 11.16 16.41
CA LYS A 135 -4.76 11.14 17.15
C LYS A 135 -4.50 10.82 18.62
N ALA A 136 -5.36 11.36 19.49
CA ALA A 136 -5.34 11.02 20.91
C ALA A 136 -5.59 9.51 21.11
N LEU A 137 -4.97 8.94 22.14
CA LEU A 137 -5.23 7.55 22.53
C LEU A 137 -6.72 7.33 22.83
N PRO A 138 -7.28 6.15 22.56
CA PRO A 138 -8.62 5.80 23.01
C PRO A 138 -8.75 5.99 24.53
N LYS A 139 -9.86 6.61 24.97
CA LYS A 139 -10.17 6.82 26.40
C LYS A 139 -10.51 5.51 27.13
N ASP A 140 -10.87 4.47 26.38
CA ASP A 140 -11.17 3.15 26.91
C ASP A 140 -9.89 2.38 27.23
N ASP A 141 -9.75 1.98 28.49
CA ASP A 141 -8.54 1.30 28.99
C ASP A 141 -8.30 -0.05 28.29
N GLY A 142 -9.36 -0.76 27.91
CA GLY A 142 -9.27 -2.02 27.17
C GLY A 142 -8.63 -1.84 25.79
N LYS A 143 -9.15 -0.90 25.00
CA LYS A 143 -8.58 -0.53 23.69
C LYS A 143 -7.16 0.01 23.82
N ALA A 144 -6.88 0.84 24.81
CA ALA A 144 -5.54 1.37 25.04
C ALA A 144 -4.53 0.25 25.38
N ALA A 145 -4.92 -0.70 26.25
CA ALA A 145 -4.10 -1.86 26.58
C ALA A 145 -3.85 -2.76 25.36
N PHE A 146 -4.88 -2.99 24.53
CA PHE A 146 -4.75 -3.74 23.29
C PHE A 146 -3.73 -3.11 22.34
N LEU A 147 -3.82 -1.80 22.07
CA LEU A 147 -2.87 -1.10 21.19
C LEU A 147 -1.43 -1.18 21.71
N ARG A 148 -1.23 -1.01 23.04
CA ARG A 148 0.09 -1.17 23.66
C ARG A 148 0.64 -2.59 23.51
N ASN A 149 -0.22 -3.61 23.59
CA ASN A 149 0.20 -4.99 23.39
C ASN A 149 0.57 -5.28 21.93
N GLN A 150 -0.23 -4.79 20.98
CA GLN A 150 0.09 -4.87 19.55
C GLN A 150 1.42 -4.19 19.23
N LEU A 151 1.63 -2.98 19.74
CA LEU A 151 2.90 -2.25 19.60
C LEU A 151 4.10 -3.08 20.10
N LYS A 152 4.00 -3.69 21.29
CA LYS A 152 5.06 -4.56 21.83
C LYS A 152 5.34 -5.77 20.94
N MET A 153 4.31 -6.40 20.39
CA MET A 153 4.47 -7.55 19.50
C MET A 153 5.15 -7.16 18.19
N GLU A 154 4.75 -6.05 17.59
CA GLU A 154 5.33 -5.58 16.33
C GLU A 154 6.77 -5.07 16.50
N LEU A 155 7.09 -4.44 17.64
CA LEU A 155 8.47 -4.12 18.04
C LEU A 155 9.33 -5.39 18.18
N LYS A 156 8.81 -6.44 18.84
CA LYS A 156 9.52 -7.71 19.00
C LYS A 156 9.79 -8.40 17.65
N LYS A 157 8.92 -8.19 16.66
CA LYS A 157 9.08 -8.70 15.29
C LYS A 157 9.95 -7.80 14.41
N GLU A 158 10.50 -6.71 14.95
CA GLU A 158 11.28 -5.71 14.22
C GLU A 158 10.53 -5.08 13.02
N ARG A 159 9.19 -5.11 13.06
CA ARG A 159 8.35 -4.46 12.03
C ARG A 159 8.18 -2.98 12.30
N PHE A 160 8.24 -2.58 13.58
CA PHE A 160 8.30 -1.19 13.99
C PHE A 160 9.70 -0.87 14.50
N SER A 161 10.15 0.33 14.20
CA SER A 161 11.39 0.87 14.74
C SER A 161 11.22 1.24 16.22
N PRO A 162 12.33 1.29 16.99
CA PRO A 162 12.32 1.84 18.33
C PRO A 162 11.87 3.30 18.35
N LEU A 163 11.42 3.76 19.52
CA LEU A 163 11.12 5.18 19.73
C LEU A 163 12.39 6.02 19.53
N PHE A 164 12.32 7.08 18.73
CA PHE A 164 13.46 7.92 18.36
C PHE A 164 13.34 9.40 18.80
N GLY A 165 12.37 9.69 19.68
CA GLY A 165 12.15 11.04 20.19
C GLY A 165 10.68 11.36 20.34
N LYS A 166 10.40 12.61 20.71
CA LYS A 166 9.03 13.16 20.78
C LYS A 166 8.59 13.78 19.45
N ASP A 167 9.56 14.26 18.68
CA ASP A 167 9.33 14.99 17.44
C ASP A 167 9.66 14.11 16.23
N LEU A 168 8.91 14.30 15.15
CA LEU A 168 9.22 13.67 13.87
C LEU A 168 10.49 14.26 13.29
N LEU A 169 11.31 13.40 12.68
CA LEU A 169 12.47 13.86 11.91
C LEU A 169 12.00 14.51 10.59
N PRO A 170 12.81 15.40 10.00
CA PRO A 170 12.51 15.99 8.69
C PRO A 170 12.15 14.93 7.64
N ALA A 171 11.17 15.26 6.79
CA ALA A 171 10.57 14.39 5.79
C ALA A 171 9.74 13.20 6.31
N MET A 172 9.45 13.14 7.61
CA MET A 172 8.51 12.17 8.16
C MET A 172 7.09 12.74 8.28
N ALA A 173 6.11 11.90 7.96
CA ALA A 173 4.70 12.16 8.20
C ALA A 173 4.13 11.07 9.11
N HIS A 174 3.33 11.48 10.09
CA HIS A 174 2.51 10.60 10.90
C HIS A 174 1.08 10.67 10.36
N THR A 175 0.68 9.64 9.61
CA THR A 175 -0.72 9.43 9.19
C THR A 175 -1.29 8.22 9.94
N LEU A 176 -2.18 8.45 10.91
CA LEU A 176 -3.04 7.42 11.53
C LEU A 176 -4.50 7.90 11.57
#